data_AF-A0A158DXU9-F1
#
_entry.id   AF-A0A158DXU9-F1
#
_cell.length_a   1.000
_cell.length_b   1.000
_cell.length_c   1.000
_cell.angle_alpha   90.00
_cell.angle_beta   90.00
_cell.angle_gamma   90.00
#
_symmetry.space_group_name_H-M   'P 1'
#
loop_
_entity.id
_entity.type
_entity.pdbx_description
1 polymer ?
#
loop_
_entity_poly.entity_id
_entity_poly.type
_entity_poly.pdbx_seq_one_letter_code
_entity_poly.pdbx_strand_id
1 'polypeptide(L)'
;MESVVFKDGNKWRVHDGQYPFFAALDDEEFLTKVNDGERFGKGDVLVVDLRQIQTIEAGALKTEYQIVKVHEHRAPLQQTLL
;
A
#
# COMPACT_ATOMS: atom_id res chain seq x y z
N MET A 1 27.66 11.63 -0.03
CA MET A 1 26.60 11.90 -1.01
C MET A 1 25.31 11.41 -0.41
N GLU A 2 24.57 12.31 0.23
CA GLU A 2 23.30 11.99 0.87
C GLU A 2 22.22 11.92 -0.22
N SER A 3 21.65 10.73 -0.41
CA SER A 3 20.69 10.47 -1.48
C SER A 3 19.31 10.96 -1.06
N VAL A 4 18.83 11.99 -1.74
CA VAL A 4 17.55 12.69 -1.51
C VAL A 4 16.38 11.89 -2.12
N VAL A 5 16.19 10.62 -1.72
CA VAL A 5 15.08 9.79 -2.26
C VAL A 5 14.19 9.12 -1.21
N PHE A 6 14.51 9.23 0.08
CA PHE A 6 13.83 8.48 1.15
C PHE A 6 12.87 9.30 2.03
N LYS A 7 12.38 10.45 1.55
CA LYS A 7 11.46 11.30 2.34
C LYS A 7 9.97 11.21 1.94
N ASP A 8 9.62 10.55 0.83
CA ASP A 8 8.22 10.40 0.34
C ASP A 8 7.81 8.96 -0.06
N GLY A 9 8.63 7.93 0.22
CA GLY A 9 8.77 6.73 -0.62
C GLY A 9 7.81 5.53 -0.49
N ASN A 10 6.91 5.46 0.51
CA ASN A 10 6.09 4.24 0.73
C ASN A 10 4.59 4.43 0.47
N LYS A 11 4.16 5.54 -0.15
CA LYS A 11 2.74 5.78 -0.44
C LYS A 11 2.33 5.13 -1.75
N TRP A 12 1.55 4.06 -1.67
CA TRP A 12 1.05 3.32 -2.81
C TRP A 12 -0.39 3.72 -3.11
N ARG A 13 -0.72 3.84 -4.40
CA ARG A 13 -2.10 4.03 -4.83
C ARG A 13 -2.78 2.67 -4.88
N VAL A 14 -3.73 2.46 -3.98
CA VAL A 14 -4.50 1.22 -3.82
C VAL A 14 -5.98 1.47 -4.07
N HIS A 15 -6.77 0.41 -4.13
CA HIS A 15 -8.22 0.46 -4.31
C HIS A 15 -8.86 -0.59 -3.40
N ASP A 16 -9.85 -0.22 -2.60
CA ASP A 16 -10.56 -1.13 -1.67
C ASP A 16 -11.79 -1.81 -2.29
N GLY A 17 -12.14 -1.43 -3.53
CA GLY A 17 -13.33 -1.90 -4.24
C GLY A 17 -14.38 -0.80 -4.42
N GLN A 18 -14.29 0.30 -3.67
CA GLN A 18 -15.16 1.46 -3.79
C GLN A 18 -14.43 2.63 -4.43
N TYR A 19 -13.24 2.97 -3.92
CA TYR A 19 -12.49 4.14 -4.42
C TYR A 19 -10.97 3.92 -4.36
N PRO A 20 -10.22 4.57 -5.28
CA PRO A 20 -8.77 4.61 -5.18
C PRO A 20 -8.32 5.59 -4.09
N PHE A 21 -7.32 5.21 -3.30
CA PHE A 21 -6.71 6.07 -2.29
C PHE A 21 -5.20 5.81 -2.18
N PHE A 22 -4.49 6.73 -1.52
CA PHE A 22 -3.07 6.54 -1.21
C PHE A 22 -2.93 6.01 0.21
N ALA A 23 -2.16 4.94 0.38
CA ALA A 23 -1.80 4.38 1.66
C ALA A 23 -0.28 4.25 1.79
N ALA A 24 0.28 4.62 2.94
CA ALA A 24 1.66 4.27 3.26
C ALA A 24 1.76 2.77 3.54
N LEU A 25 2.83 2.13 3.08
CA LEU A 25 3.16 0.75 3.45
C LEU A 25 4.25 0.74 4.52
N ASP A 26 3.88 0.28 5.71
CA ASP A 26 4.74 0.26 6.90
C ASP A 26 5.21 -1.16 7.26
N ASP A 27 4.78 -2.19 6.53
CA ASP A 27 5.24 -3.57 6.72
C ASP A 27 6.63 -3.78 6.10
N GLU A 28 7.67 -3.57 6.91
CA GLU A 28 9.07 -3.72 6.51
C GLU A 28 9.37 -5.12 5.97
N GLU A 29 8.76 -6.18 6.52
CA GLU A 29 9.00 -7.56 6.08
C GLU A 29 8.52 -7.76 4.63
N PHE A 30 7.33 -7.26 4.32
CA PHE A 30 6.79 -7.32 2.97
C PHE A 30 7.58 -6.44 2.00
N LEU A 31 7.98 -5.23 2.42
CA LEU A 31 8.85 -4.37 1.63
C LEU A 31 10.19 -5.04 1.29
N THR A 32 10.81 -5.73 2.25
CA THR A 32 12.04 -6.50 2.00
C THR A 32 11.80 -7.57 0.94
N LYS A 33 10.72 -8.35 1.03
CA LYS A 33 10.41 -9.39 0.02
C LYS A 33 10.26 -8.81 -1.39
N VAL A 34 9.55 -7.68 -1.52
CA VAL A 34 9.39 -6.99 -2.82
C VAL A 34 10.73 -6.49 -3.35
N ASN A 35 11.56 -5.91 -2.48
CA ASN A 35 12.91 -5.46 -2.85
C ASN A 35 13.84 -6.62 -3.23
N ASP A 36 13.64 -7.79 -2.63
CA ASP A 36 14.39 -9.02 -2.91
C ASP A 36 13.89 -9.75 -4.17
N GLY A 37 12.86 -9.22 -4.85
CA GLY A 37 12.40 -9.69 -6.16
C GLY A 37 11.01 -10.33 -6.16
N GLU A 38 10.27 -10.30 -5.05
CA GLU A 38 8.86 -10.67 -5.06
C GLU A 38 8.08 -9.73 -5.98
N ARG A 39 7.49 -10.27 -7.06
CA ARG A 39 6.74 -9.48 -8.04
C ARG A 39 5.44 -9.00 -7.42
N PHE A 40 5.38 -7.71 -7.08
CA PHE A 40 4.16 -7.01 -6.71
C PHE A 40 3.86 -5.90 -7.74
N GLY A 41 2.64 -5.87 -8.27
CA GLY A 41 2.25 -4.89 -9.29
C GLY A 41 0.75 -4.79 -9.55
N LYS A 42 0.40 -4.14 -10.66
CA LYS A 42 -1.00 -3.86 -11.03
C LYS A 42 -1.80 -5.16 -11.14
N GLY A 43 -2.94 -5.19 -10.44
CA GLY A 43 -3.89 -6.32 -10.44
C GLY A 43 -3.68 -7.31 -9.31
N ASP A 44 -2.57 -7.19 -8.58
CA ASP A 44 -2.32 -7.99 -7.39
C ASP A 44 -3.20 -7.48 -6.23
N VAL A 45 -3.61 -8.39 -5.36
CA VAL A 45 -4.52 -8.13 -4.23
C VAL A 45 -3.81 -8.46 -2.92
N LEU A 46 -3.89 -7.55 -1.95
CA LEU A 46 -3.34 -7.74 -0.62
C LEU A 46 -4.46 -7.91 0.41
N VAL A 47 -4.29 -8.88 1.32
CA VAL A 47 -5.06 -8.94 2.57
C VAL A 47 -4.19 -8.30 3.65
N VAL A 48 -4.70 -7.24 4.30
CA VAL A 48 -3.87 -6.37 5.13
C VAL A 48 -4.57 -5.92 6.40
N ASP A 49 -3.76 -5.56 7.40
CA ASP A 49 -4.19 -4.67 8.47
C ASP A 49 -4.07 -3.22 7.99
N LEU A 50 -5.21 -2.55 7.81
CA LEU A 50 -5.27 -1.15 7.40
C LEU A 50 -5.57 -0.26 8.61
N ARG A 51 -4.69 0.68 8.89
CA ARG A 51 -4.92 1.77 9.85
C ARG A 51 -5.40 3.00 9.12
N GLN A 52 -6.53 3.53 9.56
CA GLN A 52 -7.04 4.83 9.14
C GLN A 52 -6.88 5.83 10.28
N ILE A 53 -6.21 6.95 10.00
CA ILE A 53 -6.02 8.05 10.95
C ILE A 53 -6.80 9.24 10.44
N GLN A 54 -7.70 9.76 11.27
CA GLN A 54 -8.48 10.95 10.95
C GLN A 54 -8.14 12.05 11.94
N THR A 55 -7.73 13.19 11.42
CA THR A 55 -7.41 14.39 12.20
C THR A 55 -8.23 15.56 11.69
N ILE A 56 -8.59 16.47 12.60
CA ILE A 56 -9.20 17.74 12.26
C ILE A 56 -8.12 18.80 12.37
N GLU A 57 -7.79 19.46 11.26
CA GLU A 57 -6.80 20.53 11.20
C GLU A 57 -7.42 21.76 10.53
N ALA A 58 -7.38 22.91 11.20
CA ALA A 58 -7.98 24.16 10.73
C ALA A 58 -9.46 24.02 10.26
N GLY A 59 -10.23 23.12 10.89
CA GLY A 59 -11.64 22.85 10.55
C GLY A 59 -11.85 21.90 9.36
N ALA A 60 -10.78 21.38 8.76
CA ALA A 60 -10.86 20.36 7.71
C ALA A 60 -10.55 18.97 8.26
N LEU A 61 -11.29 17.96 7.79
CA LEU A 61 -11.00 16.55 8.08
C LEU A 61 -9.89 16.05 7.15
N LYS A 62 -8.76 15.68 7.72
CA LYS A 62 -7.67 15.00 7.03
C LYS A 62 -7.73 13.52 7.35
N THR A 63 -7.61 12.67 6.32
CA THR A 63 -7.58 11.22 6.49
C THR A 63 -6.28 10.67 5.90
N GLU A 64 -5.59 9.84 6.66
CA GLU A 64 -4.37 9.14 6.27
C GLU A 64 -4.58 7.63 6.41
N TYR A 65 -4.01 6.86 5.49
CA TYR A 65 -4.10 5.40 5.47
C TYR A 65 -2.71 4.78 5.56
N GLN A 66 -2.56 3.74 6.37
CA GLN A 66 -1.33 2.98 6.53
C GLN A 66 -1.63 1.48 6.48
N ILE A 67 -0.97 0.76 5.59
CA ILE A 67 -0.91 -0.69 5.58
C ILE A 67 0.15 -1.11 6.60
N VAL A 68 -0.30 -1.64 7.74
CA VAL A 68 0.55 -1.97 8.88
C VAL A 68 1.15 -3.37 8.74
N LYS A 69 0.37 -4.31 8.21
CA LYS A 69 0.79 -5.69 7.96
C LYS A 69 0.15 -6.24 6.71
N VAL A 70 0.92 -6.98 5.90
CA VAL A 70 0.44 -7.79 4.79
C VAL A 70 0.37 -9.24 5.24
N HIS A 71 -0.84 -9.80 5.26
CA HIS A 71 -1.09 -11.20 5.63
C HIS A 71 -1.05 -12.11 4.42
N GLU A 72 -1.58 -11.64 3.29
CA GLU A 72 -1.58 -12.39 2.04
C GLU A 72 -1.31 -11.47 0.85
N HIS A 73 -0.52 -11.97 -0.09
CA HIS A 73 -0.32 -11.37 -1.40
C HIS A 73 -0.79 -12.36 -2.48
N ARG A 74 -1.81 -11.94 -3.22
CA ARG A 74 -2.45 -12.74 -4.28
C ARG A 74 -2.16 -12.09 -5.63
N ALA A 75 -1.47 -12.83 -6.50
CA ALA A 75 -1.31 -12.43 -7.89
C ALA A 75 -2.69 -12.25 -8.56
N PRO A 76 -2.79 -11.50 -9.68
CA PRO A 76 -4.05 -11.28 -10.36
C PRO A 76 -4.59 -12.64 -10.72
N LEU A 77 -5.89 -12.87 -10.48
CA LEU A 77 -6.57 -14.03 -11.04
C LEU A 77 -6.29 -14.01 -12.54
N GLN A 78 -5.51 -14.97 -13.04
CA GLN A 78 -5.45 -15.20 -14.47
C GLN A 78 -6.90 -15.50 -14.86
N GLN A 79 -7.55 -14.56 -15.55
CA GLN A 79 -8.72 -14.89 -16.32
C GLN A 79 -8.24 -15.96 -17.30
N THR A 80 -8.50 -17.22 -16.96
CA THR A 80 -8.43 -18.30 -17.93
C THR A 80 -9.35 -17.86 -19.06
N LEU A 81 -8.77 -17.46 -20.20
CA LEU A 81 -9.54 -17.35 -21.43
C LEU A 81 -10.11 -18.75 -21.67
N LEU A 82 -11.39 -18.92 -21.38
CA LEU A 82 -12.22 -20.00 -21.92
C LEU A 82 -12.50 -19.71 -23.39
#